data_AF-A0A947GA91-F1
#
_entry.id   AF-A0A947GA91-F1
#
_cell.length_a   1.000
_cell.length_b   1.000
_cell.length_c   1.000
_cell.angle_alpha   90.00
_cell.angle_beta   90.00
_cell.angle_gamma   90.00
#
_symmetry.space_group_name_H-M   'P 1'
#
loop_
_entity.id
_entity.type
_entity.pdbx_description
1 polymer ?
#
loop_
_entity_poly.entity_id
_entity_poly.type
_entity_poly.pdbx_seq_one_letter_code
_entity_poly.pdbx_strand_id
1 'polypeptide(L)'
;MSPTDTTRILFDGMNIALTEWADRYGGASSVLYWVLRCKAAEVDPALDQNVRSKIPESLKERVDASLHLANGYFGNVRYSTLEPVTMLWGTIVNSLRVAAESDRAKEVQKRVFDYPPEDIVGFLHGARFRMEVADQLYHLFKAMPAPECQALAALLNVHVDAPLDAGTVRRLVRLLDHEGPMSAEETEDLNSISNTSLVDAAFAGLRRQV
;
A
#
# COMPACT_ATOMS: atom_id res chain seq x y z
N MET A 1 -20.28 -5.61 -9.72
CA MET A 1 -19.48 -6.79 -9.35
C MET A 1 -19.94 -7.27 -7.99
N SER A 2 -19.96 -8.59 -7.77
CA SER A 2 -20.26 -9.12 -6.43
C SER A 2 -19.07 -8.86 -5.48
N PRO A 3 -19.27 -8.68 -4.17
CA PRO A 3 -18.18 -8.51 -3.21
C PRO A 3 -17.11 -9.62 -3.30
N THR A 4 -17.54 -10.84 -3.60
CA THR A 4 -16.70 -12.02 -3.87
C THR A 4 -15.71 -11.83 -5.01
N ASP A 5 -16.08 -11.10 -6.06
CA ASP A 5 -15.21 -10.86 -7.20
C ASP A 5 -14.12 -9.84 -6.86
N THR A 6 -14.46 -8.78 -6.12
CA THR A 6 -13.52 -7.75 -5.68
C THR A 6 -12.47 -8.30 -4.71
N THR A 7 -12.89 -9.04 -3.68
CA THR A 7 -11.95 -9.64 -2.70
C THR A 7 -10.97 -10.59 -3.37
N ARG A 8 -11.43 -11.39 -4.35
CA ARG A 8 -10.54 -12.28 -5.11
C ARG A 8 -9.54 -11.50 -5.98
N ILE A 9 -10.00 -10.50 -6.74
CA ILE A 9 -9.10 -9.69 -7.60
C ILE A 9 -8.03 -9.00 -6.76
N LEU A 10 -8.40 -8.42 -5.63
CA LEU A 10 -7.47 -7.75 -4.72
C LEU A 10 -6.47 -8.72 -4.10
N PHE A 11 -6.90 -9.93 -3.78
CA PHE A 11 -6.04 -10.96 -3.24
C PHE A 11 -5.05 -11.52 -4.29
N ASP A 12 -5.54 -11.88 -5.48
CA ASP A 12 -4.71 -12.34 -6.59
C ASP A 12 -3.70 -11.26 -7.01
N GLY A 13 -4.15 -10.01 -7.02
CA GLY A 13 -3.32 -8.83 -7.24
C GLY A 13 -2.17 -8.71 -6.26
N MET A 14 -2.46 -8.84 -4.96
CA MET A 14 -1.43 -8.82 -3.91
C MET A 14 -0.42 -9.96 -4.09
N ASN A 15 -0.88 -11.19 -4.34
CA ASN A 15 0.03 -12.34 -4.50
C ASN A 15 0.98 -12.16 -5.67
N ILE A 16 0.49 -11.66 -6.80
CA ILE A 16 1.36 -11.48 -7.95
C ILE A 16 2.30 -10.29 -7.73
N ALA A 17 1.84 -9.20 -7.11
CA ALA A 17 2.72 -8.09 -6.72
C ALA A 17 3.86 -8.54 -5.79
N LEU A 18 3.55 -9.38 -4.79
CA LEU A 18 4.56 -9.94 -3.90
C LEU A 18 5.53 -10.86 -4.64
N THR A 19 5.04 -11.67 -5.58
CA THR A 19 5.89 -12.55 -6.40
C THR A 19 6.85 -11.74 -7.26
N GLU A 20 6.34 -10.75 -7.99
CA GLU A 20 7.16 -9.86 -8.83
C GLU A 20 8.15 -9.03 -8.00
N TRP A 21 7.74 -8.55 -6.82
CA TRP A 21 8.64 -7.87 -5.88
C TRP A 21 9.79 -8.79 -5.45
N ALA A 22 9.50 -10.03 -5.05
CA ALA A 22 10.54 -10.98 -4.66
C ALA A 22 11.50 -11.30 -5.83
N ASP A 23 10.95 -11.58 -7.01
CA ASP A 23 11.71 -12.10 -8.15
C ASP A 23 12.54 -11.03 -8.85
N ARG A 24 12.05 -9.78 -8.93
CA ARG A 24 12.70 -8.72 -9.72
C ARG A 24 13.26 -7.56 -8.90
N TYR A 25 12.68 -7.31 -7.73
CA TYR A 25 12.97 -6.10 -6.94
C TYR A 25 13.48 -6.44 -5.52
N GLY A 26 13.90 -7.69 -5.30
CA GLY A 26 14.59 -8.11 -4.08
C GLY A 26 13.70 -8.23 -2.83
N GLY A 27 12.38 -8.33 -3.00
CA GLY A 27 11.43 -8.33 -1.87
C GLY A 27 11.70 -9.37 -0.78
N ALA A 28 12.34 -10.50 -1.12
CA ALA A 28 12.69 -11.53 -0.13
C ALA A 28 13.66 -11.07 0.97
N SER A 29 14.33 -9.92 0.82
CA SER A 29 15.17 -9.30 1.87
C SER A 29 14.42 -8.30 2.77
N SER A 30 13.17 -7.96 2.45
CA SER A 30 12.34 -6.98 3.16
C SER A 30 11.53 -7.61 4.29
N VAL A 31 11.43 -6.92 5.43
CA VAL A 31 10.53 -7.29 6.53
C VAL A 31 9.07 -7.14 6.10
N LEU A 32 8.72 -6.04 5.43
CA LEU A 32 7.36 -5.77 4.95
C LEU A 32 6.87 -6.87 4.01
N TYR A 33 7.71 -7.31 3.08
CA TYR A 33 7.39 -8.43 2.19
C TYR A 33 6.96 -9.68 2.96
N TRP A 34 7.75 -10.11 3.95
CA TRP A 34 7.43 -11.32 4.73
C TRP A 34 6.20 -11.16 5.62
N VAL A 35 5.97 -9.96 6.16
CA VAL A 35 4.72 -9.63 6.88
C VAL A 35 3.51 -9.80 5.95
N LEU A 36 3.57 -9.26 4.73
CA LEU A 36 2.49 -9.37 3.75
C LEU A 36 2.29 -10.81 3.27
N ARG A 37 3.36 -11.58 3.07
CA ARG A 37 3.29 -13.01 2.72
C ARG A 37 2.60 -13.82 3.82
N CYS A 38 2.92 -13.57 5.09
CA CYS A 38 2.27 -14.24 6.20
C CYS A 38 0.78 -13.87 6.25
N LYS A 39 0.44 -12.58 6.12
CA LYS A 39 -0.96 -12.12 6.09
C LYS A 39 -1.73 -12.65 4.88
N ALA A 40 -1.10 -12.77 3.72
CA ALA A 40 -1.72 -13.37 2.54
C ALA A 40 -2.06 -14.86 2.76
N ALA A 41 -1.20 -15.61 3.45
CA ALA A 41 -1.47 -17.00 3.83
C ALA A 41 -2.59 -17.14 4.88
N GLU A 42 -2.86 -16.10 5.67
CA GLU A 42 -4.04 -16.04 6.56
C GLU A 42 -5.34 -15.82 5.78
N VAL A 43 -5.30 -15.15 4.62
CA VAL A 43 -6.47 -14.93 3.75
C VAL A 43 -6.84 -16.20 2.99
N ASP A 44 -5.84 -16.91 2.45
CA ASP A 44 -6.03 -18.21 1.79
C ASP A 44 -5.01 -19.23 2.30
N PRO A 45 -5.42 -20.16 3.18
CA PRO A 45 -4.57 -21.23 3.70
C PRO A 45 -4.05 -22.19 2.62
N ALA A 46 -4.61 -22.18 1.40
CA ALA A 46 -4.13 -22.99 0.29
C ALA A 46 -2.81 -22.45 -0.32
N LEU A 47 -2.48 -21.17 -0.08
CA LEU A 47 -1.40 -20.49 -0.79
C LEU A 47 0.01 -20.74 -0.26
N ASP A 48 0.16 -21.34 0.94
CA ASP A 48 1.36 -22.01 1.46
C ASP A 48 1.31 -22.03 3.00
N GLN A 49 1.01 -23.17 3.59
CA GLN A 49 0.92 -23.32 5.06
C GLN A 49 2.27 -23.14 5.78
N ASN A 50 3.37 -23.09 5.03
CA ASN A 50 4.72 -23.05 5.56
C ASN A 50 5.46 -21.73 5.28
N VAL A 51 4.77 -20.63 4.95
CA VAL A 51 5.40 -19.32 4.71
C VAL A 51 6.38 -18.93 5.83
N ARG A 52 6.02 -19.18 7.10
CA ARG A 52 6.90 -18.89 8.25
C ARG A 52 8.24 -19.62 8.20
N SER A 53 8.30 -20.82 7.64
CA SER A 53 9.54 -21.60 7.51
C SER A 53 10.47 -21.06 6.42
N LYS A 54 9.95 -20.22 5.50
CA LYS A 54 10.69 -19.63 4.39
C LYS A 54 11.30 -18.28 4.74
N ILE A 55 10.95 -17.71 5.89
CA ILE A 55 11.50 -16.43 6.35
C ILE A 55 12.99 -16.61 6.64
N PRO A 56 13.88 -15.77 6.07
CA PRO A 56 15.31 -15.79 6.41
C PRO A 56 15.52 -15.60 7.91
N GLU A 57 16.44 -16.37 8.49
CA GLU A 57 16.69 -16.34 9.94
C GLU A 57 17.06 -14.93 10.43
N SER A 58 17.75 -14.14 9.61
CA SER A 58 18.12 -12.74 9.88
C SER A 58 16.92 -11.77 9.95
N LEU A 59 15.76 -12.15 9.43
CA LEU A 59 14.54 -11.34 9.40
C LEU A 59 13.49 -11.81 10.41
N LYS A 60 13.57 -13.07 10.84
CA LYS A 60 12.51 -13.78 11.58
C LYS A 60 12.00 -13.04 12.81
N GLU A 61 12.89 -12.60 13.69
CA GLU A 61 12.51 -11.86 14.90
C GLU A 61 11.78 -10.55 14.58
N ARG A 62 12.27 -9.81 13.57
CA ARG A 62 11.66 -8.55 13.13
C ARG A 62 10.30 -8.79 12.49
N VAL A 63 10.16 -9.82 11.67
CA VAL A 63 8.88 -10.20 11.05
C VAL A 63 7.87 -10.62 12.13
N ASP A 64 8.27 -11.42 13.11
CA ASP A 64 7.40 -11.84 14.21
C ASP A 64 6.95 -10.66 15.07
N ALA A 65 7.86 -9.72 15.38
CA ALA A 65 7.53 -8.49 16.10
C ALA A 65 6.53 -7.62 15.30
N SER A 66 6.77 -7.41 14.01
CA SER A 66 5.87 -6.66 13.12
C SER A 66 4.50 -7.32 12.99
N LEU A 67 4.44 -8.65 12.86
CA LEU A 67 3.18 -9.39 12.83
C LEU A 67 2.41 -9.25 14.13
N HIS A 68 3.09 -9.33 15.28
CA HIS A 68 2.47 -9.14 16.59
C HIS A 68 1.85 -7.74 16.72
N LEU A 69 2.60 -6.69 16.36
CA LEU A 69 2.12 -5.31 16.37
C LEU A 69 0.93 -5.10 15.43
N ALA A 70 1.02 -5.61 14.20
CA ALA A 70 -0.05 -5.51 13.21
C ALA A 70 -1.32 -6.24 13.69
N ASN A 71 -1.18 -7.42 14.28
CA ASN A 71 -2.30 -8.18 14.83
C ASN A 71 -2.95 -7.47 16.01
N GLY A 72 -2.16 -6.83 16.88
CA GLY A 72 -2.69 -5.97 17.94
C GLY A 72 -3.46 -4.76 17.40
N TYR A 73 -2.96 -4.13 16.32
CA TYR A 73 -3.62 -3.00 15.68
C TYR A 73 -4.97 -3.40 15.05
N PHE A 74 -4.99 -4.44 14.22
CA PHE A 74 -6.21 -4.90 13.55
C PHE A 74 -7.17 -5.67 14.48
N GLY A 75 -6.68 -6.20 15.61
CA GLY A 75 -7.50 -6.79 16.67
C GLY A 75 -8.30 -5.79 17.50
N ASN A 76 -8.10 -4.47 17.29
CA ASN A 76 -8.95 -3.44 17.90
C ASN A 76 -10.40 -3.57 17.41
N VAL A 77 -11.38 -3.37 18.29
CA VAL A 77 -12.83 -3.47 18.00
C VAL A 77 -13.24 -2.67 16.75
N ARG A 78 -12.56 -1.55 16.48
CA ARG A 78 -12.82 -0.73 15.29
C ARG A 78 -12.50 -1.43 13.97
N TYR A 79 -11.55 -2.36 13.97
CA TYR A 79 -11.00 -3.02 12.78
C TYR A 79 -11.24 -4.53 12.75
N SER A 80 -11.70 -5.12 13.85
CA SER A 80 -11.91 -6.56 13.98
C SER A 80 -12.96 -7.15 13.03
N THR A 81 -13.80 -6.31 12.43
CA THR A 81 -14.81 -6.71 11.44
C THR A 81 -14.34 -6.54 9.99
N LEU A 82 -13.12 -6.04 9.77
CA LEU A 82 -12.57 -5.92 8.41
C LEU A 82 -12.31 -7.31 7.82
N GLU A 83 -12.55 -7.45 6.52
CA GLU A 83 -12.16 -8.67 5.81
C GLU A 83 -10.63 -8.82 5.82
N PRO A 84 -10.09 -10.04 5.85
CA PRO A 84 -8.64 -10.29 5.84
C PRO A 84 -7.92 -9.61 4.66
N VAL A 85 -8.52 -9.61 3.46
CA VAL A 85 -7.98 -8.90 2.29
C VAL A 85 -7.87 -7.39 2.52
N THR A 86 -8.82 -6.82 3.26
CA THR A 86 -8.84 -5.39 3.59
C THR A 86 -7.75 -5.06 4.60
N MET A 87 -7.47 -5.94 5.57
CA MET A 87 -6.35 -5.78 6.49
C MET A 87 -4.99 -5.89 5.78
N LEU A 88 -4.89 -6.78 4.78
CA LEU A 88 -3.71 -6.96 3.94
C LEU A 88 -3.37 -5.68 3.16
N TRP A 89 -4.33 -5.14 2.41
CA TRP A 89 -4.17 -3.86 1.72
C TRP A 89 -4.04 -2.67 2.68
N GLY A 90 -4.74 -2.72 3.82
CA GLY A 90 -4.60 -1.75 4.90
C GLY A 90 -3.17 -1.67 5.44
N THR A 91 -2.43 -2.79 5.46
CA THR A 91 -1.02 -2.80 5.87
C THR A 91 -0.18 -1.94 4.92
N ILE A 92 -0.38 -2.08 3.60
CA ILE A 92 0.30 -1.24 2.60
C ILE A 92 -0.09 0.23 2.76
N VAL A 93 -1.38 0.54 2.86
CA VAL A 93 -1.87 1.93 2.98
C VAL A 93 -1.30 2.62 4.22
N ASN A 94 -1.27 1.95 5.37
CA ASN A 94 -0.69 2.53 6.58
C ASN A 94 0.82 2.68 6.48
N SER A 95 1.52 1.72 5.88
CA SER A 95 2.97 1.78 5.69
C SER A 95 3.37 2.92 4.74
N LEU A 96 2.62 3.08 3.65
CA LEU A 96 2.77 4.19 2.70
C LEU A 96 2.61 5.54 3.42
N ARG A 97 1.62 5.68 4.29
CA ARG A 97 1.36 6.88 5.07
C ARG A 97 2.50 7.21 6.03
N VAL A 98 3.01 6.21 6.74
CA VAL A 98 4.12 6.39 7.69
C VAL A 98 5.41 6.73 6.94
N ALA A 99 5.71 6.02 5.86
CA ALA A 99 6.88 6.28 5.02
C ALA A 99 6.88 7.68 4.41
N ALA A 100 5.69 8.20 4.09
CA ALA A 100 5.46 9.56 3.60
C ALA A 100 5.52 10.66 4.67
N GLU A 101 5.72 10.30 5.94
CA GLU A 101 5.74 11.24 7.06
C GLU A 101 4.46 12.10 7.13
N SER A 102 3.32 11.50 6.75
CA SER A 102 2.03 12.19 6.76
C SER A 102 1.63 12.59 8.19
N ASP A 103 1.20 13.84 8.37
CA ASP A 103 0.71 14.36 9.66
C ASP A 103 -0.56 13.62 10.14
N ARG A 104 -1.26 12.93 9.22
CA ARG A 104 -2.40 12.06 9.53
C ARG A 104 -2.02 10.67 10.02
N ALA A 105 -0.73 10.32 10.01
CA ALA A 105 -0.26 9.09 10.64
C ALA A 105 -0.32 9.24 12.16
N LYS A 106 -1.24 8.54 12.81
CA LYS A 106 -1.30 8.50 14.28
C LYS A 106 -0.06 7.81 14.84
N GLU A 107 0.32 8.16 16.06
CA GLU A 107 1.45 7.54 16.76
C GLU A 107 1.37 6.01 16.82
N VAL A 108 0.17 5.45 16.93
CA VAL A 108 -0.01 3.99 16.86
C VAL A 108 0.30 3.43 15.46
N GLN A 109 -0.07 4.14 14.38
CA GLN A 109 0.25 3.71 13.02
C GLN A 109 1.76 3.81 12.77
N LYS A 110 2.40 4.91 13.20
CA LYS A 110 3.86 5.07 13.13
C LYS A 110 4.58 3.91 13.83
N ARG A 111 4.18 3.53 15.05
CA ARG A 111 4.81 2.39 15.74
C ARG A 111 4.61 1.02 15.07
N VAL A 112 3.52 0.84 14.33
CA VAL A 112 3.14 -0.48 13.79
C VAL A 112 3.58 -0.66 12.34
N PHE A 113 3.61 0.42 11.56
CA PHE A 113 3.80 0.39 10.10
C PHE A 113 5.01 1.20 9.64
N ASP A 114 5.98 1.44 10.53
CA ASP A 114 7.27 2.06 10.20
C ASP A 114 8.17 1.06 9.47
N TYR A 115 8.02 1.00 8.15
CA TYR A 115 8.87 0.25 7.25
C TYR A 115 9.72 1.22 6.41
N PRO A 116 10.91 0.78 5.95
CA PRO A 116 11.72 1.58 5.05
C PRO A 116 10.94 2.01 3.79
N PRO A 117 11.02 3.27 3.35
CA PRO A 117 10.38 3.72 2.11
C PRO A 117 10.80 2.89 0.89
N GLU A 118 12.02 2.36 0.88
CA GLU A 118 12.54 1.50 -0.19
C GLU A 118 11.73 0.20 -0.32
N ASP A 119 11.21 -0.33 0.79
CA ASP A 119 10.34 -1.51 0.77
C ASP A 119 9.01 -1.18 0.09
N ILE A 120 8.47 0.02 0.31
CA ILE A 120 7.24 0.50 -0.34
C ILE A 120 7.47 0.69 -1.84
N VAL A 121 8.60 1.27 -2.23
CA VAL A 121 9.01 1.42 -3.63
C VAL A 121 9.13 0.04 -4.30
N GLY A 122 9.79 -0.93 -3.64
CA GLY A 122 9.91 -2.29 -4.13
C GLY A 122 8.55 -2.95 -4.35
N PHE A 123 7.62 -2.78 -3.41
CA PHE A 123 6.24 -3.25 -3.56
C PHE A 123 5.54 -2.58 -4.76
N LEU A 124 5.61 -1.25 -4.88
CA LEU A 124 4.98 -0.51 -5.98
C LEU A 124 5.54 -0.91 -7.34
N HIS A 125 6.84 -1.21 -7.41
CA HIS A 125 7.46 -1.78 -8.60
C HIS A 125 6.91 -3.17 -8.94
N GLY A 126 6.79 -4.06 -7.96
CA GLY A 126 6.18 -5.39 -8.16
C GLY A 126 4.70 -5.32 -8.55
N ALA A 127 4.00 -4.30 -8.05
CA ALA A 127 2.59 -4.04 -8.34
C ALA A 127 2.36 -3.14 -9.57
N ARG A 128 3.43 -2.70 -10.25
CA ARG A 128 3.34 -1.91 -11.49
C ARG A 128 2.66 -2.78 -12.55
N PHE A 129 1.73 -2.20 -13.32
CA PHE A 129 0.92 -2.90 -14.35
C PHE A 129 -0.33 -3.65 -13.87
N ARG A 130 -0.74 -3.49 -12.60
CA ARG A 130 -1.95 -4.12 -12.05
C ARG A 130 -3.15 -3.18 -12.05
N MET A 131 -3.58 -2.77 -13.25
CA MET A 131 -4.69 -1.82 -13.40
C MET A 131 -6.00 -2.34 -12.81
N GLU A 132 -6.22 -3.65 -12.86
CA GLU A 132 -7.37 -4.31 -12.24
C GLU A 132 -7.38 -4.13 -10.72
N VAL A 133 -6.21 -4.11 -10.09
CA VAL A 133 -6.07 -3.88 -8.64
C VAL A 133 -6.32 -2.41 -8.32
N ALA A 134 -5.77 -1.48 -9.10
CA ALA A 134 -6.01 -0.05 -8.91
C ALA A 134 -7.50 0.30 -8.98
N ASP A 135 -8.23 -0.25 -9.96
CA ASP A 135 -9.67 -0.06 -10.13
C ASP A 135 -10.47 -0.66 -8.96
N GLN A 136 -10.12 -1.89 -8.54
CA GLN A 136 -10.81 -2.51 -7.41
C GLN A 136 -10.50 -1.83 -6.07
N LEU A 137 -9.28 -1.33 -5.84
CA LEU A 137 -8.96 -0.55 -4.65
C LEU A 137 -9.78 0.74 -4.62
N TYR A 138 -9.89 1.42 -5.76
CA TYR A 138 -10.76 2.60 -5.86
C TYR A 138 -12.20 2.28 -5.49
N HIS A 139 -12.75 1.16 -5.98
CA HIS A 139 -14.12 0.74 -5.66
C HIS A 139 -14.29 0.30 -4.20
N LEU A 140 -13.38 -0.52 -3.68
CA LEU A 140 -13.40 -1.02 -2.30
C LEU A 140 -13.38 0.15 -1.30
N PHE A 141 -12.58 1.17 -1.59
CA PHE A 141 -12.40 2.33 -0.72
C PHE A 141 -13.30 3.52 -1.09
N LYS A 142 -14.14 3.43 -2.12
CA LYS A 142 -15.04 4.54 -2.51
C LYS A 142 -15.96 5.02 -1.38
N ALA A 143 -16.37 4.13 -0.49
CA ALA A 143 -17.19 4.46 0.69
C ALA A 143 -16.38 5.09 1.84
N MET A 144 -15.04 5.06 1.77
CA MET A 144 -14.10 5.67 2.70
C MET A 144 -13.10 6.51 1.90
N PRO A 145 -13.37 7.80 1.64
CA PRO A 145 -12.51 8.68 0.85
C PRO A 145 -11.26 9.10 1.65
N ALA A 146 -10.55 8.12 2.19
CA ALA A 146 -9.23 8.26 2.76
C ALA A 146 -8.29 8.56 1.57
N PRO A 147 -7.73 9.77 1.45
CA PRO A 147 -6.90 10.16 0.32
C PRO A 147 -5.72 9.22 0.07
N GLU A 148 -5.33 8.46 1.08
CA GLU A 148 -4.26 7.47 1.07
C GLU A 148 -4.61 6.22 0.25
N CYS A 149 -5.89 5.83 0.22
CA CYS A 149 -6.35 4.74 -0.65
C CYS A 149 -6.44 5.19 -2.11
N GLN A 150 -6.79 6.47 -2.33
CA GLN A 150 -6.75 7.09 -3.65
C GLN A 150 -5.30 7.26 -4.12
N ALA A 151 -4.37 7.54 -3.21
CA ALA A 151 -2.93 7.57 -3.46
C ALA A 151 -2.38 6.21 -3.85
N LEU A 152 -2.73 5.16 -3.12
CA LEU A 152 -2.32 3.82 -3.50
C LEU A 152 -2.88 3.44 -4.89
N ALA A 153 -4.16 3.71 -5.16
CA ALA A 153 -4.75 3.44 -6.47
C ALA A 153 -4.08 4.24 -7.60
N ALA A 154 -3.73 5.51 -7.36
CA ALA A 154 -3.02 6.36 -8.31
C ALA A 154 -1.58 5.89 -8.56
N LEU A 155 -0.85 5.50 -7.51
CA LEU A 155 0.53 4.99 -7.60
C LEU A 155 0.63 3.64 -8.30
N LEU A 156 -0.42 2.83 -8.22
CA LEU A 156 -0.51 1.54 -8.93
C LEU A 156 -0.91 1.69 -10.41
N ASN A 157 -1.30 2.90 -10.83
CA ASN A 157 -1.65 3.16 -12.21
C ASN A 157 -0.41 3.30 -13.10
N VAL A 158 -0.39 2.54 -14.19
CA VAL A 158 0.69 2.43 -15.18
C VAL A 158 1.02 3.74 -15.87
N HIS A 159 0.07 4.65 -15.94
CA HIS A 159 0.25 5.92 -16.63
C HIS A 159 1.17 6.89 -15.90
N VAL A 160 1.55 6.61 -14.64
CA VAL A 160 2.60 7.36 -13.94
C VAL A 160 3.95 7.08 -14.62
N ASP A 161 4.34 7.96 -15.53
CA ASP A 161 5.66 7.99 -16.18
C ASP A 161 6.77 8.50 -15.25
N ALA A 162 6.44 8.82 -13.99
CA ALA A 162 7.41 9.26 -13.00
C ALA A 162 8.30 8.10 -12.51
N PRO A 163 9.59 8.37 -12.23
CA PRO A 163 10.43 7.41 -11.52
C PRO A 163 9.81 7.10 -10.15
N LEU A 164 9.55 5.83 -9.87
CA LEU A 164 9.10 5.38 -8.55
C LEU A 164 10.34 5.23 -7.65
N ASP A 165 10.85 6.33 -7.12
CA ASP A 165 11.84 6.33 -6.05
C ASP A 165 11.22 6.76 -4.71
N ALA A 166 11.95 6.55 -3.61
CA ALA A 166 11.46 6.83 -2.26
C ALA A 166 11.07 8.30 -2.08
N GLY A 167 11.82 9.24 -2.65
CA GLY A 167 11.50 10.68 -2.58
C GLY A 167 10.21 11.00 -3.33
N THR A 168 10.08 10.49 -4.55
CA THR A 168 8.88 10.69 -5.38
C THR A 168 7.63 10.08 -4.74
N VAL A 169 7.70 8.87 -4.20
CA VAL A 169 6.57 8.23 -3.50
C VAL A 169 6.15 9.04 -2.28
N ARG A 170 7.10 9.51 -1.46
CA ARG A 170 6.80 10.36 -0.29
C ARG A 170 6.07 11.63 -0.69
N ARG A 171 6.62 12.37 -1.66
CA ARG A 171 6.03 13.62 -2.15
C ARG A 171 4.63 13.40 -2.72
N LEU A 172 4.40 12.30 -3.44
CA LEU A 172 3.08 12.00 -4.00
C LEU A 172 2.02 11.68 -2.97
N VAL A 173 2.37 10.93 -1.93
CA VAL A 173 1.44 10.63 -0.85
C VAL A 173 1.11 11.90 -0.06
N ARG A 174 2.10 12.76 0.21
CA ARG A 174 1.88 14.06 0.86
C ARG A 174 1.01 14.99 0.02
N LEU A 175 1.22 15.03 -1.30
CA LEU A 175 0.40 15.77 -2.25
C LEU A 175 -1.07 15.33 -2.22
N LEU A 176 -1.30 14.02 -2.09
CA LEU A 176 -2.65 13.45 -2.05
C LEU A 176 -3.32 13.59 -0.69
N ASP A 177 -2.55 13.61 0.40
CA ASP A 177 -3.05 13.91 1.75
C ASP A 177 -3.47 15.38 1.95
N HIS A 178 -3.07 16.26 1.03
CA HIS A 178 -3.57 17.64 0.88
C HIS A 178 -3.20 18.57 2.04
N GLU A 179 -1.93 18.58 2.44
CA GLU A 179 -1.48 19.36 3.61
C GLU A 179 -0.22 20.19 3.34
N GLY A 180 -0.40 21.52 3.40
CA GLY A 180 0.68 22.52 3.38
C GLY A 180 0.96 23.16 2.01
N PRO A 181 1.70 24.29 1.98
CA PRO A 181 2.19 24.85 0.73
C PRO A 181 3.11 23.84 0.04
N MET A 182 2.80 23.53 -1.23
CA MET A 182 3.62 22.63 -2.04
C MET A 182 5.03 23.20 -2.18
N SER A 183 6.02 22.35 -1.96
CA SER A 183 7.40 22.61 -2.39
C SER A 183 7.49 22.66 -3.92
N ALA A 184 8.58 23.22 -4.43
CA ALA A 184 8.83 23.27 -5.87
C ALA A 184 8.89 21.86 -6.50
N GLU A 185 9.51 20.91 -5.79
CA GLU A 185 9.64 19.52 -6.21
C GLU A 185 8.27 18.80 -6.22
N GLU A 186 7.44 19.02 -5.21
CA GLU A 186 6.06 18.50 -5.19
C GLU A 186 5.21 19.06 -6.34
N THR A 187 5.43 20.32 -6.71
CA THR A 187 4.73 20.93 -7.85
C THR A 187 5.18 20.33 -9.18
N GLU A 188 6.47 20.06 -9.35
CA GLU A 188 7.03 19.42 -10.54
C GLU A 188 6.55 17.96 -10.68
N ASP A 189 6.58 17.19 -9.60
CA ASP A 189 6.04 15.84 -9.55
C ASP A 189 4.55 15.82 -9.88
N LEU A 190 3.77 16.73 -9.28
CA LEU A 190 2.34 16.86 -9.58
C LEU A 190 2.10 17.14 -11.07
N ASN A 191 2.85 18.06 -11.68
CA ASN A 191 2.74 18.38 -13.10
C ASN A 191 3.12 17.21 -14.00
N SER A 192 4.09 16.38 -13.58
CA SER A 192 4.48 15.17 -14.31
C SER A 192 3.40 14.08 -14.26
N ILE A 193 2.57 14.08 -13.22
CA ILE A 193 1.63 13.00 -12.90
C ILE A 193 0.17 13.39 -13.25
N SER A 194 -0.15 14.69 -13.29
CA SER A 194 -1.45 15.25 -13.70
C SER A 194 -1.80 14.99 -15.17
N ASN A 195 -0.86 14.53 -16.00
CA ASN A 195 -1.17 14.10 -17.37
C ASN A 195 -1.84 12.72 -17.44
N THR A 196 -2.14 12.11 -16.29
CA THR A 196 -2.76 10.79 -16.20
C THR A 196 -4.21 10.91 -15.69
N SER A 197 -5.16 10.37 -16.44
CA SER A 197 -6.61 10.57 -16.23
C SER A 197 -7.15 10.11 -14.86
N LEU A 198 -6.43 9.22 -14.17
CA LEU A 198 -6.79 8.68 -12.84
C LEU A 198 -6.29 9.59 -11.70
N VAL A 199 -5.14 10.24 -11.91
CA VAL A 199 -4.62 11.30 -11.03
C VAL A 199 -5.53 12.50 -11.14
N ASP A 200 -5.93 12.91 -12.35
CA ASP A 200 -6.93 13.97 -12.52
C ASP A 200 -8.25 13.67 -11.80
N ALA A 201 -8.69 12.41 -11.69
CA ALA A 201 -9.91 12.08 -10.94
C ALA A 201 -9.71 12.13 -9.41
N ALA A 202 -8.57 11.63 -8.90
CA ALA A 202 -8.21 11.74 -7.48
C ALA A 202 -7.97 13.20 -7.07
N PHE A 203 -7.25 13.96 -7.89
CA PHE A 203 -6.95 15.37 -7.68
C PHE A 203 -8.11 16.32 -8.03
N ALA A 204 -9.03 15.99 -8.94
CA ALA A 204 -10.25 16.77 -9.16
C ALA A 204 -11.27 16.60 -8.02
N GLY A 205 -11.31 15.43 -7.37
CA GLY A 205 -12.03 15.26 -6.10
C GLY A 205 -11.46 16.18 -5.01
N LEU A 206 -10.13 16.31 -4.96
CA LEU A 206 -9.38 17.19 -4.06
C LEU A 206 -9.48 18.68 -4.42
N ARG A 207 -9.67 19.04 -5.71
CA ARG A 207 -9.82 20.43 -6.21
C ARG A 207 -11.26 20.93 -6.26
N ARG A 208 -12.28 20.08 -6.06
CA ARG A 208 -13.71 20.47 -6.02
C ARG A 208 -14.23 20.89 -4.65
N GLN A 209 -13.35 21.11 -3.67
CA GLN A 209 -13.67 21.89 -2.47
C GLN A 209 -13.11 23.31 -2.61
N VAL A 210 -13.75 24.11 -3.46
CA VAL A 210 -13.76 25.57 -3.38
C VAL A 210 -15.19 26.03 -3.57
#